data_AF-A0A1H6F199-F1
#
_entry.id   AF-A0A1H6F199-F1
#
_cell.length_a   1.000
_cell.length_b   1.000
_cell.length_c   1.000
_cell.angle_alpha   90.00
_cell.angle_beta   90.00
_cell.angle_gamma   90.00
#
_symmetry.space_group_name_H-M   'P 1'
#
loop_
_entity.id
_entity.type
_entity.pdbx_description
1 polymer ?
#
loop_
_entity_poly.entity_id
_entity_poly.type
_entity_poly.pdbx_seq_one_letter_code
_entity_poly.pdbx_strand_id
1 'polypeptide(L)'
;MHIDATIEHYRNLLDRTWMRERFAWTVIISNDREIHFREIATELSGGAPPEMWDETPRMACDHLRNINLIIPVKSGHRINIIEPGAIHTNDREFLQWVSTGCRAWSVSWHINGGERLICAEDGEILFGIGEYLDTDNPFGTRVATTQPELDVMRQSSLTERKAAALAIMEMHGGFRLSLEWLDSPQTIVAVDQPIPPGATPPSAFASIEPELAAHLRGASPIVRRSFLVRLTERLAGSFDLHIPEVTAILDQIRSGNHPTPREWYDLAIATMYLAHDEWFDDPSDADPEWLRWQAAIAIRHALRSLDTDAQNIESLLSARNALHSIWATLREEIMSLPSDY
;
A
#
# COMPACT_ATOMS: atom_id res chain seq x y z
N MET A 1 -15.19 -18.55 -20.67
CA MET A 1 -14.72 -17.24 -21.11
C MET A 1 -13.94 -17.43 -22.42
N HIS A 2 -14.21 -16.64 -23.45
CA HIS A 2 -13.48 -16.75 -24.73
C HIS A 2 -12.23 -15.87 -24.64
N ILE A 3 -11.07 -16.46 -24.35
CA ILE A 3 -9.84 -15.72 -24.01
C ILE A 3 -9.49 -14.67 -25.07
N ASP A 4 -9.62 -15.00 -26.37
CA ASP A 4 -9.34 -14.07 -27.47
C ASP A 4 -10.23 -12.81 -27.44
N ALA A 5 -11.51 -12.96 -27.09
CA ALA A 5 -12.43 -11.82 -26.97
C ALA A 5 -12.09 -10.94 -25.76
N THR A 6 -11.56 -11.53 -24.69
CA THR A 6 -11.07 -10.81 -23.52
C THR A 6 -9.76 -10.07 -23.84
N ILE A 7 -8.84 -10.69 -24.58
CA ILE A 7 -7.62 -10.04 -25.08
C ILE A 7 -7.99 -8.84 -25.96
N GLU A 8 -8.90 -9.01 -26.91
CA GLU A 8 -9.33 -7.93 -27.79
C GLU A 8 -9.98 -6.77 -27.01
N HIS A 9 -10.78 -7.08 -25.99
CA HIS A 9 -11.31 -6.08 -25.08
C HIS A 9 -10.21 -5.27 -24.39
N TYR A 10 -9.21 -5.93 -23.81
CA TYR A 10 -8.12 -5.25 -23.12
C TYR A 10 -7.20 -4.48 -24.06
N ARG A 11 -7.00 -4.96 -25.29
CA ARG A 11 -6.29 -4.19 -26.33
C ARG A 11 -6.99 -2.86 -26.59
N ASN A 12 -8.30 -2.89 -26.82
CA ASN A 12 -9.11 -1.69 -27.02
C ASN A 12 -9.14 -0.78 -25.78
N LEU A 13 -9.14 -1.35 -24.57
CA LEU A 13 -9.09 -0.58 -23.32
C LEU A 13 -7.75 0.15 -23.17
N LEU A 14 -6.63 -0.54 -23.40
CA LEU A 14 -5.29 0.02 -23.32
C LEU A 14 -5.11 1.18 -24.32
N ASP A 15 -5.61 1.04 -25.55
CA ASP A 15 -5.51 2.10 -26.56
C ASP A 15 -6.29 3.38 -26.20
N ARG A 16 -7.24 3.31 -25.28
CA ARG A 16 -8.14 4.41 -24.92
C ARG A 16 -7.88 5.01 -23.54
N THR A 17 -6.90 4.48 -22.80
CA THR A 17 -6.71 4.80 -21.38
C THR A 17 -5.24 4.98 -21.03
N TRP A 18 -4.99 5.65 -19.91
CA TRP A 18 -3.65 5.84 -19.32
C TRP A 18 -2.99 4.52 -18.92
N MET A 19 -3.77 3.44 -18.76
CA MET A 19 -3.28 2.12 -18.36
C MET A 19 -2.20 1.58 -19.29
N ARG A 20 -2.11 2.05 -20.54
CA ARG A 20 -1.04 1.63 -21.46
C ARG A 20 0.37 1.96 -20.96
N GLU A 21 0.51 3.08 -20.28
CA GLU A 21 1.81 3.64 -19.88
C GLU A 21 2.22 3.16 -18.48
N ARG A 22 1.27 3.11 -17.55
CA ARG A 22 1.51 2.69 -16.17
C ARG A 22 0.27 2.04 -15.60
N PHE A 23 0.44 0.88 -14.96
CA PHE A 23 -0.66 0.14 -14.35
C PHE A 23 -0.09 -0.99 -13.50
N ALA A 24 -0.75 -1.30 -12.37
CA ALA A 24 -0.62 -2.61 -11.77
C ALA A 24 -2.00 -3.17 -11.38
N TRP A 25 -2.10 -4.48 -11.41
CA TRP A 25 -3.27 -5.21 -10.91
C TRP A 25 -2.79 -6.48 -10.22
N THR A 26 -3.13 -6.59 -8.94
CA THR A 26 -2.92 -7.79 -8.14
C THR A 26 -4.26 -8.47 -7.83
N VAL A 27 -4.32 -9.80 -7.97
CA VAL A 27 -5.45 -10.63 -7.59
C VAL A 27 -5.03 -11.50 -6.43
N ILE A 28 -5.69 -11.35 -5.29
CA ILE A 28 -5.54 -12.21 -4.12
C ILE A 28 -6.68 -13.24 -4.13
N ILE A 29 -6.31 -14.52 -4.03
CA ILE A 29 -7.22 -15.67 -4.03
C ILE A 29 -7.07 -16.38 -2.68
N SER A 30 -8.07 -16.25 -1.81
CA SER A 30 -8.15 -17.02 -0.57
C SER A 30 -8.87 -18.34 -0.82
N ASN A 31 -8.31 -19.44 -0.31
CA ASN A 31 -8.93 -20.76 -0.45
C ASN A 31 -10.07 -20.98 0.56
N ASP A 32 -9.98 -20.41 1.77
CA ASP A 32 -10.87 -20.81 2.88
C ASP A 32 -11.34 -19.67 3.80
N ARG A 33 -10.91 -18.41 3.56
CA ARG A 33 -11.26 -17.27 4.41
C ARG A 33 -12.00 -16.20 3.64
N GLU A 34 -13.10 -15.71 4.20
CA GLU A 34 -13.67 -14.46 3.75
C GLU A 34 -12.70 -13.33 4.13
N ILE A 35 -12.17 -12.65 3.11
CA ILE A 35 -11.31 -11.51 3.33
C ILE A 35 -12.18 -10.25 3.38
N HIS A 36 -12.05 -9.47 4.47
CA HIS A 36 -12.75 -8.20 4.61
C HIS A 36 -11.94 -7.05 4.01
N PHE A 37 -12.63 -6.14 3.31
CA PHE A 37 -12.03 -4.98 2.65
C PHE A 37 -11.13 -4.14 3.57
N ARG A 38 -11.60 -3.87 4.80
CA ARG A 38 -10.82 -3.09 5.77
C ARG A 38 -9.55 -3.82 6.23
N GLU A 39 -9.58 -5.14 6.35
CA GLU A 39 -8.40 -5.93 6.72
C GLU A 39 -7.33 -5.80 5.64
N ILE A 40 -7.72 -5.92 4.37
CA ILE A 40 -6.83 -5.73 3.22
C ILE A 40 -6.28 -4.32 3.19
N ALA A 41 -7.14 -3.32 3.33
CA ALA A 41 -6.71 -1.93 3.30
C ALA A 41 -5.66 -1.66 4.41
N THR A 42 -5.90 -2.16 5.63
CA THR A 42 -4.91 -2.11 6.72
C THR A 42 -3.62 -2.86 6.37
N GLU A 43 -3.72 -4.09 5.85
CA GLU A 43 -2.56 -4.89 5.45
C GLU A 43 -1.73 -4.20 4.37
N LEU A 44 -2.37 -3.59 3.38
CA LEU A 44 -1.71 -2.86 2.29
C LEU A 44 -1.08 -1.56 2.78
N SER A 45 -1.61 -0.95 3.84
CA SER A 45 -0.99 0.17 4.55
C SER A 45 0.09 -0.27 5.55
N GLY A 46 0.64 -1.49 5.43
CA GLY A 46 1.69 -2.03 6.33
C GLY A 46 1.21 -2.27 7.76
N GLY A 47 -0.10 -2.30 7.98
CA GLY A 47 -0.74 -2.37 9.29
C GLY A 47 -1.35 -1.05 9.75
N ALA A 48 -1.09 0.09 9.09
CA ALA A 48 -1.59 1.39 9.52
C ALA A 48 -3.10 1.52 9.25
N PRO A 49 -3.85 2.36 9.98
CA PRO A 49 -5.26 2.59 9.69
C PRO A 49 -5.40 3.18 8.28
N PRO A 50 -6.15 2.54 7.37
CA PRO A 50 -6.18 2.94 5.97
C PRO A 50 -6.95 4.25 5.78
N GLU A 51 -6.47 5.07 4.86
CA GLU A 51 -7.15 6.30 4.45
C GLU A 51 -7.95 6.04 3.19
N MET A 52 -9.24 6.35 3.24
CA MET A 52 -10.18 5.94 2.21
C MET A 52 -11.11 7.08 1.82
N TRP A 53 -11.36 7.22 0.52
CA TRP A 53 -12.33 8.15 -0.05
C TRP A 53 -12.82 7.63 -1.39
N ASP A 54 -13.94 8.15 -1.88
CA ASP A 54 -14.45 7.80 -3.20
C ASP A 54 -13.91 8.78 -4.26
N GLU A 55 -13.35 8.25 -5.34
CA GLU A 55 -12.85 9.00 -6.48
C GLU A 55 -12.84 8.11 -7.74
N THR A 56 -12.82 8.72 -8.92
CA THR A 56 -12.64 7.94 -10.16
C THR A 56 -11.18 7.46 -10.29
N PRO A 57 -10.93 6.23 -10.79
CA PRO A 57 -9.58 5.75 -11.09
C PRO A 57 -8.77 6.71 -11.95
N ARG A 58 -9.43 7.39 -12.89
CA ARG A 58 -8.82 8.43 -13.73
C ARG A 58 -8.32 9.63 -12.91
N MET A 59 -9.13 10.18 -12.01
CA MET A 59 -8.72 11.33 -11.19
C MET A 59 -7.68 10.96 -10.14
N ALA A 60 -7.72 9.73 -9.62
CA ALA A 60 -6.69 9.20 -8.72
C ALA A 60 -5.28 9.28 -9.35
N CYS A 61 -5.12 8.96 -10.65
CA CYS A 61 -3.85 9.10 -11.37
C CYS A 61 -3.29 10.53 -11.43
N ASP A 62 -4.17 11.54 -11.35
CA ASP A 62 -3.84 12.94 -11.65
C ASP A 62 -3.53 13.74 -10.37
N HIS A 63 -4.18 13.43 -9.25
CA HIS A 63 -4.15 14.27 -8.04
C HIS A 63 -2.94 14.06 -7.12
N LEU A 64 -2.46 12.84 -6.93
CA LEU A 64 -1.46 12.51 -5.91
C LEU A 64 -0.40 11.59 -6.50
N ARG A 65 0.52 12.17 -7.27
CA ARG A 65 1.55 11.40 -8.01
C ARG A 65 2.56 10.68 -7.10
N ASN A 66 2.64 11.09 -5.84
CA ASN A 66 3.72 10.70 -4.92
C ASN A 66 3.22 9.79 -3.80
N ILE A 67 2.01 9.27 -3.93
CA ILE A 67 1.36 8.40 -2.94
C ILE A 67 0.82 7.18 -3.68
N ASN A 68 0.96 6.02 -3.06
CA ASN A 68 0.45 4.79 -3.64
C ASN A 68 -1.06 4.78 -3.43
N LEU A 69 -1.80 4.93 -4.53
CA LEU A 69 -3.26 4.82 -4.53
C LEU A 69 -3.63 3.45 -5.07
N ILE A 70 -4.43 2.74 -4.29
CA ILE A 70 -4.92 1.42 -4.65
C ILE A 70 -6.44 1.40 -4.61
N ILE A 71 -7.05 0.54 -5.43
CA ILE A 71 -8.50 0.40 -5.55
C ILE A 71 -8.85 -1.07 -5.35
N PRO A 72 -9.30 -1.47 -4.14
CA PRO A 72 -9.66 -2.85 -3.88
C PRO A 72 -11.08 -3.14 -4.40
N VAL A 73 -11.24 -4.24 -5.14
CA VAL A 73 -12.51 -4.70 -5.69
C VAL A 73 -12.72 -6.17 -5.34
N LYS A 74 -13.75 -6.43 -4.54
CA LYS A 74 -14.16 -7.80 -4.16
C LYS A 74 -14.93 -8.45 -5.31
N SER A 75 -14.53 -9.67 -5.69
CA SER A 75 -15.27 -10.53 -6.63
C SER A 75 -15.32 -11.95 -6.10
N GLY A 76 -16.44 -12.32 -5.45
CA GLY A 76 -16.57 -13.59 -4.74
C GLY A 76 -15.54 -13.73 -3.60
N HIS A 77 -14.73 -14.79 -3.65
CA HIS A 77 -13.63 -15.07 -2.71
C HIS A 77 -12.29 -14.45 -3.12
N ARG A 78 -12.31 -13.49 -4.07
CA ARG A 78 -11.11 -12.86 -4.62
C ARG A 78 -11.14 -11.37 -4.33
N ILE A 79 -9.97 -10.79 -4.15
CA ILE A 79 -9.80 -9.34 -4.17
C ILE A 79 -8.86 -8.95 -5.30
N ASN A 80 -9.31 -7.97 -6.06
CA ASN A 80 -8.54 -7.32 -7.10
C ASN A 80 -8.05 -6.00 -6.53
N ILE A 81 -6.75 -5.77 -6.50
CA ILE A 81 -6.12 -4.51 -6.14
C ILE A 81 -5.70 -3.87 -7.45
N ILE A 82 -6.32 -2.75 -7.79
CA ILE A 82 -5.99 -1.99 -9.00
C ILE A 82 -5.15 -0.79 -8.58
N GLU A 83 -4.02 -0.58 -9.24
CA GLU A 83 -3.10 0.52 -8.97
C GLU A 83 -3.01 1.42 -10.19
N PRO A 84 -3.66 2.60 -10.15
CA PRO A 84 -3.66 3.52 -11.28
C PRO A 84 -2.31 4.19 -11.55
N GLY A 85 -1.44 4.24 -10.53
CA GLY A 85 -0.04 4.61 -10.64
C GLY A 85 0.83 3.41 -10.30
N ALA A 86 1.84 3.11 -11.12
CA ALA A 86 2.82 2.07 -10.80
C ALA A 86 3.87 2.66 -9.85
N ILE A 87 3.70 2.46 -8.55
CA ILE A 87 4.66 2.98 -7.54
C ILE A 87 5.06 1.93 -6.50
N HIS A 88 4.48 0.73 -6.48
CA HIS A 88 5.18 -0.39 -5.82
C HIS A 88 6.38 -0.79 -6.69
N THR A 89 7.49 -0.08 -6.51
CA THR A 89 8.81 -0.43 -7.05
C THR A 89 9.32 -1.74 -6.41
N ASN A 90 8.82 -2.06 -5.22
CA ASN A 90 9.19 -3.22 -4.39
C ASN A 90 8.18 -4.38 -4.55
N ASP A 91 7.97 -4.82 -5.80
CA ASP A 91 7.01 -5.88 -6.14
C ASP A 91 7.24 -7.18 -5.37
N ARG A 92 8.50 -7.49 -5.05
CA ARG A 92 8.83 -8.73 -4.36
C ARG A 92 8.31 -8.69 -2.93
N GLU A 93 8.64 -7.65 -2.18
CA GLU A 93 8.23 -7.45 -0.79
C GLU A 93 6.71 -7.36 -0.69
N PHE A 94 6.10 -6.60 -1.61
CA PHE A 94 4.66 -6.51 -1.74
C PHE A 94 4.02 -7.87 -1.99
N LEU A 95 4.47 -8.60 -3.02
CA LEU A 95 3.93 -9.92 -3.36
C LEU A 95 4.13 -10.93 -2.24
N GLN A 96 5.27 -10.91 -1.56
CA GLN A 96 5.53 -11.78 -0.42
C GLN A 96 4.55 -11.49 0.73
N TRP A 97 4.33 -10.21 1.02
CA TRP A 97 3.38 -9.78 2.02
C TRP A 97 1.95 -10.23 1.68
N VAL A 98 1.46 -9.88 0.49
CA VAL A 98 0.06 -10.15 0.11
C VAL A 98 -0.22 -11.61 -0.26
N SER A 99 0.81 -12.43 -0.50
CA SER A 99 0.64 -13.88 -0.74
C SER A 99 0.77 -14.72 0.54
N THR A 100 0.99 -14.12 1.71
CA THR A 100 1.07 -14.89 2.96
C THR A 100 -0.29 -15.55 3.25
N GLY A 101 -0.35 -16.89 3.25
CA GLY A 101 -1.59 -17.65 3.50
C GLY A 101 -2.56 -17.69 2.33
N CYS A 102 -2.17 -17.25 1.13
CA CYS A 102 -3.03 -17.22 -0.05
C CYS A 102 -2.22 -17.22 -1.35
N ARG A 103 -2.92 -17.28 -2.49
CA ARG A 103 -2.29 -17.11 -3.81
C ARG A 103 -2.50 -15.70 -4.31
N ALA A 104 -1.44 -15.08 -4.81
CA ALA A 104 -1.49 -13.77 -5.45
C ALA A 104 -0.99 -13.85 -6.90
N TRP A 105 -1.75 -13.31 -7.84
CA TRP A 105 -1.27 -12.98 -9.18
C TRP A 105 -1.05 -11.48 -9.26
N SER A 106 0.04 -11.00 -9.85
CA SER A 106 0.25 -9.58 -10.10
C SER A 106 0.77 -9.35 -11.50
N VAL A 107 0.22 -8.33 -12.15
CA VAL A 107 0.77 -7.77 -13.39
C VAL A 107 1.07 -6.30 -13.15
N SER A 108 2.20 -5.82 -13.66
CA SER A 108 2.57 -4.41 -13.55
C SER A 108 3.37 -3.95 -14.75
N TRP A 109 3.37 -2.64 -15.01
CA TRP A 109 4.31 -1.93 -15.90
C TRP A 109 4.31 -0.43 -15.62
N HIS A 110 5.36 0.26 -16.08
CA HIS A 110 5.52 1.71 -15.98
C HIS A 110 6.10 2.32 -17.27
N ILE A 111 6.18 3.65 -17.34
CA ILE A 111 6.56 4.38 -18.57
C ILE A 111 7.98 4.05 -19.06
N ASN A 112 8.83 3.59 -18.16
CA ASN A 112 10.23 3.21 -18.43
C ASN A 112 10.42 1.69 -18.57
N GLY A 113 9.33 0.91 -18.70
CA GLY A 113 9.37 -0.55 -18.81
C GLY A 113 8.80 -1.26 -17.58
N GLY A 114 9.50 -2.31 -17.13
CA GLY A 114 9.09 -3.08 -15.95
C GLY A 114 7.83 -3.92 -16.15
N GLU A 115 7.47 -4.23 -17.40
CA GLU A 115 6.38 -5.16 -17.65
C GLU A 115 6.68 -6.53 -17.06
N ARG A 116 5.80 -7.04 -16.20
CA ARG A 116 5.93 -8.36 -15.57
C ARG A 116 4.59 -8.95 -15.23
N LEU A 117 4.55 -10.27 -15.15
CA LEU A 117 3.42 -11.07 -14.65
C LEU A 117 3.97 -12.11 -13.69
N ILE A 118 3.54 -12.11 -12.43
CA ILE A 118 4.05 -12.97 -11.37
C ILE A 118 2.88 -13.66 -10.65
N CYS A 119 3.07 -14.92 -10.28
CA CYS A 119 2.21 -15.68 -9.39
C CYS A 119 3.02 -16.12 -8.17
N ALA A 120 2.53 -15.80 -6.98
CA ALA A 120 3.12 -16.18 -5.71
C ALA A 120 2.09 -16.86 -4.80
N GLU A 121 2.57 -17.75 -3.94
CA GLU A 121 1.77 -18.43 -2.92
C GLU A 121 2.64 -18.61 -1.68
N ASP A 122 2.14 -18.21 -0.51
CA ASP A 122 2.85 -18.30 0.77
C ASP A 122 4.26 -17.68 0.74
N GLY A 123 4.40 -16.54 0.06
CA GLY A 123 5.68 -15.82 -0.09
C GLY A 123 6.65 -16.42 -1.11
N GLU A 124 6.30 -17.52 -1.76
CA GLU A 124 7.10 -18.19 -2.78
C GLU A 124 6.62 -17.82 -4.19
N ILE A 125 7.55 -17.47 -5.09
CA ILE A 125 7.24 -17.22 -6.50
C ILE A 125 7.09 -18.55 -7.24
N LEU A 126 5.85 -18.87 -7.62
CA LEU A 126 5.52 -20.09 -8.35
C LEU A 126 5.78 -19.95 -9.86
N PHE A 127 5.50 -18.77 -10.41
CA PHE A 127 5.64 -18.44 -11.82
C PHE A 127 5.91 -16.96 -12.00
N GLY A 128 6.71 -16.61 -13.00
CA GLY A 128 6.99 -15.24 -13.36
C GLY A 128 7.43 -15.10 -14.80
N ILE A 129 7.05 -13.99 -15.41
CA ILE A 129 7.57 -13.47 -16.67
C ILE A 129 8.13 -12.08 -16.36
N GLY A 130 9.39 -11.86 -16.72
CA GLY A 130 10.13 -10.63 -16.43
C GLY A 130 9.90 -9.54 -17.48
N GLU A 131 10.86 -8.62 -17.57
CA GLU A 131 10.81 -7.42 -18.42
C GLU A 131 10.29 -7.69 -19.84
N TYR A 132 9.51 -6.74 -20.37
CA TYR A 132 8.88 -6.83 -21.69
C TYR A 132 7.93 -8.02 -21.85
N LEU A 133 7.52 -8.65 -20.76
CA LEU A 133 6.73 -9.89 -20.75
C LEU A 133 7.40 -10.96 -21.63
N ASP A 134 8.70 -11.20 -21.41
CA ASP A 134 9.49 -12.17 -22.16
C ASP A 134 9.09 -13.62 -21.87
N THR A 135 8.23 -14.17 -22.73
CA THR A 135 7.71 -15.54 -22.63
C THR A 135 8.73 -16.65 -22.88
N ASP A 136 9.92 -16.30 -23.39
CA ASP A 136 10.96 -17.30 -23.67
C ASP A 136 11.79 -17.62 -22.42
N ASN A 137 11.74 -16.74 -21.41
CA ASN A 137 12.49 -16.85 -20.16
C ASN A 137 11.58 -16.82 -18.92
N PRO A 138 10.58 -17.72 -18.79
CA PRO A 138 9.77 -17.80 -17.58
C PRO A 138 10.60 -18.32 -16.39
N PHE A 139 10.27 -17.88 -15.19
CA PHE A 139 10.93 -18.28 -13.94
C PHE A 139 9.92 -18.69 -12.86
N GLY A 140 10.41 -19.25 -11.75
CA GLY A 140 9.60 -19.71 -10.62
C GLY A 140 9.69 -21.22 -10.41
N THR A 141 9.22 -21.70 -9.26
CA THR A 141 9.37 -23.10 -8.85
C THR A 141 8.35 -24.04 -9.51
N ARG A 142 7.29 -23.50 -10.13
CA ARG A 142 6.17 -24.27 -10.69
C ARG A 142 5.75 -23.83 -12.10
N VAL A 143 6.67 -23.32 -12.91
CA VAL A 143 6.42 -22.87 -14.31
C VAL A 143 5.64 -23.89 -15.14
N ALA A 144 5.94 -25.18 -15.02
CA ALA A 144 5.24 -26.23 -15.78
C ALA A 144 3.74 -26.31 -15.48
N THR A 145 3.31 -25.88 -14.29
CA THR A 145 1.89 -25.89 -13.88
C THR A 145 1.10 -24.68 -14.38
N THR A 146 1.79 -23.64 -14.85
CA THR A 146 1.21 -22.39 -15.39
C THR A 146 1.40 -22.30 -16.91
N GLN A 147 1.56 -23.46 -17.57
CA GLN A 147 1.70 -23.54 -19.03
C GLN A 147 0.49 -22.94 -19.78
N PRO A 148 -0.78 -23.12 -19.34
CA PRO A 148 -1.92 -22.50 -20.00
C PRO A 148 -1.82 -20.97 -20.04
N GLU A 149 -1.44 -20.33 -18.93
CA GLU A 149 -1.22 -18.89 -18.87
C GLU A 149 -0.05 -18.46 -19.76
N LEU A 150 1.05 -19.22 -19.75
CA LEU A 150 2.20 -18.94 -20.63
C LEU A 150 1.83 -19.03 -22.11
N ASP A 151 0.98 -19.99 -22.50
CA ASP A 151 0.49 -20.12 -23.87
C ASP A 151 -0.38 -18.93 -24.29
N VAL A 152 -1.21 -18.40 -23.39
CA VAL A 152 -1.98 -17.16 -23.62
C VAL A 152 -1.04 -15.96 -23.80
N MET A 153 0.07 -15.91 -23.07
CA MET A 153 1.03 -14.80 -23.13
C MET A 153 1.85 -14.75 -24.42
N ARG A 154 1.90 -15.84 -25.22
CA ARG A 154 2.67 -15.91 -26.49
C ARG A 154 2.03 -15.09 -27.61
N GLN A 155 2.02 -13.78 -27.42
CA GLN A 155 1.51 -12.79 -28.36
C GLN A 155 2.66 -12.10 -29.11
N SER A 156 2.32 -11.59 -30.31
CA SER A 156 3.30 -11.09 -31.27
C SER A 156 3.88 -9.73 -30.91
N SER A 157 3.10 -8.88 -30.24
CA SER A 157 3.49 -7.53 -29.85
C SER A 157 3.37 -7.30 -28.35
N LEU A 158 4.14 -6.35 -27.81
CA LEU A 158 4.08 -5.99 -26.38
C LEU A 158 2.67 -5.55 -25.95
N THR A 159 1.94 -4.83 -26.81
CA THR A 159 0.56 -4.40 -26.51
C THR A 159 -0.39 -5.59 -26.39
N GLU A 160 -0.26 -6.58 -27.28
CA GLU A 160 -1.04 -7.82 -27.17
C GLU A 160 -0.64 -8.64 -25.95
N ARG A 161 0.65 -8.66 -25.56
CA ARG A 161 1.10 -9.31 -24.31
C ARG A 161 0.53 -8.63 -23.07
N LYS A 162 0.49 -7.29 -23.02
CA LYS A 162 -0.17 -6.54 -21.93
C LYS A 162 -1.67 -6.89 -21.87
N ALA A 163 -2.34 -6.93 -23.01
CA ALA A 163 -3.76 -7.31 -23.08
C ALA A 163 -4.00 -8.77 -22.64
N ALA A 164 -3.11 -9.70 -23.02
CA ALA A 164 -3.12 -11.09 -22.58
C ALA A 164 -2.91 -11.22 -21.07
N ALA A 165 -1.99 -10.46 -20.50
CA ALA A 165 -1.78 -10.45 -19.05
C ALA A 165 -3.04 -9.97 -18.31
N LEU A 166 -3.68 -8.89 -18.76
CA LEU A 166 -4.96 -8.42 -18.21
C LEU A 166 -6.09 -9.46 -18.36
N ALA A 167 -6.10 -10.22 -19.45
CA ALA A 167 -7.06 -11.31 -19.63
C ALA A 167 -6.84 -12.46 -18.62
N ILE A 168 -5.58 -12.77 -18.30
CA ILE A 168 -5.22 -13.71 -17.23
C ILE A 168 -5.66 -13.16 -15.86
N MET A 169 -5.47 -11.87 -15.61
CA MET A 169 -5.97 -11.24 -14.38
C MET A 169 -7.50 -11.30 -14.26
N GLU A 170 -8.26 -11.05 -15.34
CA GLU A 170 -9.71 -11.22 -15.35
C GLU A 170 -10.12 -12.67 -15.06
N MET A 171 -9.39 -13.64 -15.62
CA MET A 171 -9.64 -15.08 -15.40
C MET A 171 -9.52 -15.44 -13.92
N HIS A 172 -8.40 -15.04 -13.29
CA HIS A 172 -8.10 -15.37 -11.90
C HIS A 172 -8.88 -14.50 -10.91
N GLY A 173 -9.12 -13.24 -11.24
CA GLY A 173 -9.78 -12.25 -10.40
C GLY A 173 -11.30 -12.27 -10.49
N GLY A 174 -11.88 -12.82 -11.56
CA GLY A 174 -13.32 -12.80 -11.80
C GLY A 174 -13.88 -11.39 -11.91
N PHE A 175 -13.06 -10.43 -12.31
CA PHE A 175 -13.39 -9.01 -12.40
C PHE A 175 -12.92 -8.49 -13.75
N ARG A 176 -13.75 -7.68 -14.40
CA ARG A 176 -13.48 -7.12 -15.72
C ARG A 176 -13.39 -5.61 -15.62
N LEU A 177 -12.24 -5.05 -15.98
CA LEU A 177 -12.10 -3.61 -16.11
C LEU A 177 -12.82 -3.14 -17.38
N SER A 178 -13.59 -2.07 -17.25
CA SER A 178 -14.29 -1.43 -18.37
C SER A 178 -14.04 0.08 -18.31
N LEU A 179 -14.29 0.77 -19.43
CA LEU A 179 -14.24 2.24 -19.45
C LEU A 179 -15.24 2.85 -18.46
N GLU A 180 -16.45 2.27 -18.38
CA GLU A 180 -17.46 2.70 -17.41
C GLU A 180 -16.95 2.58 -15.97
N TRP A 181 -16.26 1.47 -15.64
CA TRP A 181 -15.68 1.30 -14.31
C TRP A 181 -14.58 2.33 -14.02
N LEU A 182 -13.71 2.60 -14.99
CA LEU A 182 -12.63 3.58 -14.86
C LEU A 182 -13.12 5.03 -14.71
N ASP A 183 -14.33 5.32 -15.19
CA ASP A 183 -14.97 6.64 -15.11
C ASP A 183 -16.04 6.72 -14.01
N SER A 184 -16.20 5.66 -13.21
CA SER A 184 -17.14 5.62 -12.08
C SER A 184 -16.40 5.79 -10.75
N PRO A 185 -16.98 6.47 -9.74
CA PRO A 185 -16.38 6.56 -8.41
C PRO A 185 -16.11 5.19 -7.81
N GLN A 186 -14.91 4.99 -7.30
CA GLN A 186 -14.46 3.80 -6.57
C GLN A 186 -13.88 4.22 -5.22
N THR A 187 -13.91 3.33 -4.24
CA THR A 187 -13.20 3.56 -2.98
C THR A 187 -11.70 3.38 -3.21
N ILE A 188 -10.97 4.49 -3.09
CA ILE A 188 -9.52 4.56 -3.11
C ILE A 188 -9.00 4.32 -1.70
N VAL A 189 -7.88 3.61 -1.58
CA VAL A 189 -7.08 3.54 -0.36
C VAL A 189 -5.73 4.19 -0.62
N ALA A 190 -5.31 5.10 0.25
CA ALA A 190 -3.92 5.58 0.23
C ALA A 190 -3.02 4.67 1.05
N VAL A 191 -1.90 4.32 0.44
CA VAL A 191 -0.79 3.60 1.05
C VAL A 191 0.39 4.57 1.06
N ASP A 192 0.74 5.03 2.26
CA ASP A 192 1.73 6.09 2.41
C ASP A 192 3.15 5.60 2.28
N GLN A 193 3.43 4.35 2.67
CA GLN A 193 4.78 3.80 2.68
C GLN A 193 4.80 2.46 1.95
N PRO A 194 5.82 2.19 1.12
CA PRO A 194 6.11 0.84 0.66
C PRO A 194 6.31 -0.10 1.85
N ILE A 195 5.95 -1.38 1.67
CA ILE A 195 6.24 -2.43 2.63
C ILE A 195 7.77 -2.59 2.72
N PRO A 196 8.38 -2.42 3.91
CA PRO A 196 9.83 -2.54 4.05
C PRO A 196 10.33 -3.96 3.76
N PRO A 197 11.56 -4.12 3.24
CA PRO A 197 12.17 -5.43 3.06
C PRO A 197 12.19 -6.27 4.34
N GLY A 198 11.74 -7.53 4.23
CA GLY A 198 11.69 -8.46 5.34
C GLY A 198 10.54 -8.24 6.33
N ALA A 199 9.68 -7.25 6.11
CA ALA A 199 8.48 -7.05 6.91
C ALA A 199 7.48 -8.19 6.68
N THR A 200 6.71 -8.52 7.72
CA THR A 200 5.70 -9.58 7.70
C THR A 200 4.36 -9.07 8.24
N PRO A 201 3.22 -9.49 7.68
CA PRO A 201 1.91 -9.13 8.24
C PRO A 201 1.79 -9.55 9.72
N PRO A 202 1.01 -8.82 10.54
CA PRO A 202 0.13 -7.71 10.17
C PRO A 202 0.73 -6.31 10.40
N SER A 203 2.01 -6.18 10.76
CA SER A 203 2.58 -4.94 11.29
C SER A 203 4.02 -4.77 10.84
N ALA A 204 4.24 -3.86 9.88
CA ALA A 204 5.55 -3.61 9.30
C ALA A 204 6.54 -3.11 10.37
N PHE A 205 6.10 -2.22 11.27
CA PHE A 205 6.91 -1.76 12.39
C PHE A 205 7.29 -2.91 13.33
N ALA A 206 6.36 -3.80 13.69
CA ALA A 206 6.65 -4.89 14.63
C ALA A 206 7.56 -5.98 14.03
N SER A 207 7.61 -6.12 12.72
CA SER A 207 8.62 -7.00 12.08
C SER A 207 10.03 -6.44 12.20
N ILE A 208 10.19 -5.12 12.18
CA ILE A 208 11.50 -4.45 12.24
C ILE A 208 11.96 -4.22 13.69
N GLU A 209 11.05 -3.80 14.57
CA GLU A 209 11.31 -3.46 15.98
C GLU A 209 10.42 -4.30 16.93
N PRO A 210 10.57 -5.64 16.94
CA PRO A 210 9.64 -6.54 17.66
C PRO A 210 9.61 -6.31 19.17
N GLU A 211 10.76 -6.05 19.80
CA GLU A 211 10.86 -5.77 21.23
C GLU A 211 10.13 -4.48 21.61
N LEU A 212 10.33 -3.42 20.81
CA LEU A 212 9.72 -2.12 21.05
C LEU A 212 8.19 -2.18 20.87
N ALA A 213 7.76 -2.90 19.83
CA ALA A 213 6.35 -3.16 19.57
C ALA A 213 5.70 -3.94 20.71
N ALA A 214 6.35 -4.99 21.21
CA ALA A 214 5.86 -5.77 22.35
C ALA A 214 5.74 -4.93 23.62
N HIS A 215 6.76 -4.10 23.92
CA HIS A 215 6.76 -3.22 25.08
C HIS A 215 5.61 -2.20 25.03
N LEU A 216 5.42 -1.51 23.90
CA LEU A 216 4.32 -0.56 23.72
C LEU A 216 2.94 -1.21 23.83
N ARG A 217 2.76 -2.41 23.26
CA ARG A 217 1.52 -3.17 23.40
C ARG A 217 1.24 -3.59 24.85
N GLY A 218 2.29 -3.76 25.66
CA GLY A 218 2.22 -4.03 27.10
C GLY A 218 1.91 -2.83 27.99
N ALA A 219 2.13 -1.61 27.50
CA ALA A 219 1.79 -0.40 28.24
C ALA A 219 0.26 -0.23 28.38
N SER A 220 -0.19 0.50 29.42
CA SER A 220 -1.62 0.82 29.53
C SER A 220 -2.10 1.69 28.35
N PRO A 221 -3.40 1.64 27.97
CA PRO A 221 -3.95 2.53 26.94
C PRO A 221 -3.69 4.02 27.22
N ILE A 222 -3.72 4.44 28.49
CA ILE A 222 -3.45 5.82 28.91
C ILE A 222 -2.01 6.22 28.60
N VAL A 223 -1.04 5.33 28.89
CA VAL A 223 0.38 5.55 28.60
C VAL A 223 0.62 5.64 27.10
N ARG A 224 0.04 4.73 26.30
CA ARG A 224 0.13 4.77 24.84
C ARG A 224 -0.45 6.04 24.24
N ARG A 225 -1.67 6.44 24.66
CA ARG A 225 -2.30 7.69 24.20
C ARG A 225 -1.42 8.90 24.51
N SER A 226 -0.91 8.99 25.74
CA SER A 226 -0.03 10.08 26.16
C SER A 226 1.28 10.11 25.37
N PHE A 227 1.82 8.94 25.03
CA PHE A 227 2.99 8.83 24.17
C PHE A 227 2.71 9.34 22.75
N LEU A 228 1.64 8.88 22.09
CA LEU A 228 1.31 9.28 20.72
C LEU A 228 1.02 10.79 20.58
N VAL A 229 0.39 11.41 21.58
CA VAL A 229 0.20 12.87 21.62
C VAL A 229 1.56 13.58 21.66
N ARG A 230 2.46 13.18 22.58
CA ARG A 230 3.80 13.78 22.67
C ARG A 230 4.64 13.55 21.42
N LEU A 231 4.54 12.36 20.81
CA LEU A 231 5.21 12.05 19.55
C LEU A 231 4.73 13.00 18.45
N THR A 232 3.42 13.20 18.34
CA THR A 232 2.81 14.12 17.37
C THR A 232 3.33 15.54 17.56
N GLU A 233 3.31 16.06 18.79
CA GLU A 233 3.80 17.41 19.10
C GLU A 233 5.30 17.56 18.81
N ARG A 234 6.10 16.55 19.17
CA ARG A 234 7.54 16.54 18.88
C ARG A 234 7.81 16.60 17.39
N LEU A 235 7.18 15.73 16.61
CA LEU A 235 7.32 15.72 15.15
C LEU A 235 6.85 17.05 14.54
N ALA A 236 5.72 17.58 15.02
CA ALA A 236 5.20 18.84 14.52
C ALA A 236 6.16 20.02 14.75
N GLY A 237 6.76 20.09 15.95
CA GLY A 237 7.73 21.12 16.29
C GLY A 237 9.09 20.93 15.60
N SER A 238 9.60 19.70 15.50
CA SER A 238 10.91 19.42 14.89
C SER A 238 10.95 19.62 13.38
N PHE A 239 9.81 19.46 12.68
CA PHE A 239 9.72 19.53 11.22
C PHE A 239 8.90 20.72 10.71
N ASP A 240 8.59 21.69 11.57
CA ASP A 240 7.80 22.90 11.21
C ASP A 240 6.46 22.51 10.54
N LEU A 241 5.78 21.50 11.09
CA LEU A 241 4.49 21.02 10.60
C LEU A 241 3.34 21.66 11.39
N HIS A 242 3.25 22.99 11.32
CA HIS A 242 2.16 23.77 11.91
C HIS A 242 0.86 23.72 11.07
N ILE A 243 0.46 22.51 10.70
CA ILE A 243 -0.74 22.23 9.91
C ILE A 243 -1.97 22.46 10.81
N PRO A 244 -2.89 23.38 10.46
CA PRO A 244 -4.07 23.67 11.29
C PRO A 244 -4.90 22.43 11.63
N GLU A 245 -5.03 21.51 10.67
CA GLU A 245 -5.78 20.26 10.79
C GLU A 245 -5.20 19.34 11.87
N VAL A 246 -3.87 19.30 12.05
CA VAL A 246 -3.21 18.54 13.13
C VAL A 246 -3.62 19.09 14.50
N THR A 247 -3.64 20.42 14.64
CA THR A 247 -4.01 21.07 15.91
C THR A 247 -5.49 20.85 16.21
N ALA A 248 -6.35 21.04 15.22
CA ALA A 248 -7.79 20.84 15.36
C ALA A 248 -8.13 19.40 15.81
N ILE A 249 -7.50 18.40 15.20
CA ILE A 249 -7.71 16.99 15.56
C ILE A 249 -7.18 16.68 16.96
N LEU A 250 -6.00 17.19 17.33
CA LEU A 250 -5.47 17.04 18.70
C LEU A 250 -6.43 17.62 19.75
N ASP A 251 -7.02 18.78 19.47
CA ASP A 251 -7.96 19.43 20.39
C ASP A 251 -9.26 18.63 20.55
N GLN A 252 -9.78 18.03 19.48
CA GLN A 252 -10.91 17.09 19.56
C GLN A 252 -10.57 15.87 20.43
N ILE A 253 -9.43 15.23 20.16
CA ILE A 253 -8.98 14.03 20.88
C ILE A 253 -8.78 14.32 22.38
N ARG A 254 -8.21 15.49 22.72
CA ARG A 254 -8.02 15.94 24.11
C ARG A 254 -9.33 16.22 24.82
N SER A 255 -10.32 16.71 24.08
CA SER A 255 -11.66 16.98 24.59
C SER A 255 -12.50 15.71 24.73
N GLY A 256 -11.98 14.54 24.32
CA GLY A 256 -12.70 13.27 24.32
C GLY A 256 -13.70 13.13 23.17
N ASN A 257 -13.59 13.98 22.13
CA ASN A 257 -14.40 13.93 20.93
C ASN A 257 -13.71 13.12 19.83
N HIS A 258 -14.51 12.59 18.91
CA HIS A 258 -14.02 11.94 17.70
C HIS A 258 -14.00 12.94 16.54
N PRO A 259 -12.88 13.08 15.81
CA PRO A 259 -12.84 13.88 14.60
C PRO A 259 -13.82 13.33 13.55
N THR A 260 -14.44 14.24 12.80
CA THR A 260 -15.38 13.94 11.73
C THR A 260 -14.66 13.35 10.51
N PRO A 261 -15.36 12.60 9.64
CA PRO A 261 -14.79 12.12 8.37
C PRO A 261 -14.19 13.25 7.50
N ARG A 262 -14.77 14.46 7.58
CA ARG A 262 -14.28 15.62 6.84
C ARG A 262 -12.94 16.12 7.40
N GLU A 263 -12.82 16.27 8.72
CA GLU A 263 -11.56 16.69 9.35
C GLU A 263 -10.42 15.69 9.04
N TRP A 264 -10.73 14.40 9.04
CA TRP A 264 -9.79 13.36 8.63
C TRP A 264 -9.36 13.46 7.17
N TYR A 265 -10.30 13.75 6.27
CA TYR A 265 -10.00 13.98 4.86
C TYR A 265 -9.13 15.21 4.67
N ASP A 266 -9.46 16.33 5.34
CA ASP A 266 -8.70 17.58 5.24
C ASP A 266 -7.27 17.40 5.78
N LEU A 267 -7.09 16.67 6.90
CA LEU A 267 -5.75 16.31 7.40
C LEU A 267 -4.97 15.46 6.39
N ALA A 268 -5.61 14.43 5.84
CA ALA A 268 -4.98 13.57 4.83
C ALA A 268 -4.48 14.43 3.67
N ILE A 269 -5.35 15.20 3.03
CA ILE A 269 -4.99 16.08 1.93
C ILE A 269 -3.84 17.04 2.29
N ALA A 270 -3.91 17.71 3.45
CA ALA A 270 -2.87 18.64 3.89
C ALA A 270 -1.48 17.98 4.01
N THR A 271 -1.43 16.75 4.56
CA THR A 271 -0.17 15.99 4.66
C THR A 271 0.28 15.37 3.33
N MET A 272 -0.66 14.96 2.48
CA MET A 272 -0.38 14.35 1.19
C MET A 272 0.27 15.34 0.20
N TYR A 273 0.00 16.63 0.32
CA TYR A 273 0.70 17.67 -0.46
C TYR A 273 2.18 17.85 -0.11
N LEU A 274 2.65 17.24 0.98
CA LEU A 274 4.06 17.19 1.31
C LEU A 274 4.77 15.99 0.67
N ALA A 275 4.04 15.15 -0.08
CA ALA A 275 4.59 13.92 -0.62
C ALA A 275 5.71 14.16 -1.63
N HIS A 276 6.74 13.32 -1.55
CA HIS A 276 7.97 13.44 -2.32
C HIS A 276 8.07 12.30 -3.36
N ASP A 277 8.58 12.58 -4.56
CA ASP A 277 8.65 11.59 -5.65
C ASP A 277 9.66 10.46 -5.33
N GLU A 278 10.74 10.80 -4.60
CA GLU A 278 11.83 9.88 -4.31
C GLU A 278 11.63 9.16 -2.97
N TRP A 279 11.81 7.83 -2.98
CA TRP A 279 11.85 6.97 -1.81
C TRP A 279 13.30 6.64 -1.46
N PHE A 280 13.67 6.82 -0.19
CA PHE A 280 15.00 6.49 0.31
C PHE A 280 14.96 5.20 1.14
N ASP A 281 15.82 4.23 0.78
CA ASP A 281 16.01 3.00 1.56
C ASP A 281 16.75 3.27 2.87
N ASP A 282 17.73 4.19 2.84
CA ASP A 282 18.47 4.67 4.01
C ASP A 282 18.07 6.12 4.32
N PRO A 283 17.40 6.39 5.46
CA PRO A 283 17.06 7.75 5.86
C PRO A 283 18.25 8.70 6.03
N SER A 284 19.48 8.19 6.15
CA SER A 284 20.69 9.03 6.24
C SER A 284 21.07 9.69 4.92
N ASP A 285 20.60 9.16 3.78
CA ASP A 285 20.78 9.72 2.45
C ASP A 285 19.63 10.67 2.05
N ALA A 286 18.56 10.72 2.86
CA ALA A 286 17.36 11.47 2.55
C ALA A 286 17.53 12.99 2.74
N ASP A 287 16.88 13.75 1.87
CA ASP A 287 16.80 15.21 2.01
C ASP A 287 15.82 15.65 3.12
N PRO A 288 15.88 16.92 3.57
CA PRO A 288 14.99 17.43 4.60
C PRO A 288 13.50 17.43 4.23
N GLU A 289 13.14 17.50 2.94
CA GLU A 289 11.74 17.51 2.49
C GLU A 289 11.13 16.12 2.65
N TRP A 290 11.87 15.07 2.29
CA TRP A 290 11.47 13.70 2.54
C TRP A 290 11.32 13.39 4.03
N LEU A 291 12.27 13.83 4.87
CA LEU A 291 12.16 13.65 6.33
C LEU A 291 10.92 14.37 6.91
N ARG A 292 10.62 15.58 6.38
CA ARG A 292 9.41 16.33 6.73
C ARG A 292 8.14 15.58 6.31
N TRP A 293 8.13 14.94 5.14
CA TRP A 293 7.03 14.10 4.70
C TRP A 293 6.85 12.86 5.58
N GLN A 294 7.93 12.16 5.93
CA GLN A 294 7.88 11.04 6.88
C GLN A 294 7.30 11.46 8.23
N ALA A 295 7.66 12.65 8.72
CA ALA A 295 7.09 13.20 9.94
C ALA A 295 5.58 13.48 9.81
N ALA A 296 5.12 13.97 8.66
CA ALA A 296 3.70 14.19 8.38
C ALA A 296 2.90 12.88 8.35
N ILE A 297 3.44 11.83 7.72
CA ILE A 297 2.84 10.47 7.72
C ILE A 297 2.74 9.96 9.16
N ALA A 298 3.84 10.04 9.93
CA ALA A 298 3.90 9.61 11.32
C ALA A 298 2.84 10.31 12.19
N ILE A 299 2.72 11.63 12.06
CA ILE A 299 1.70 12.43 12.77
C ILE A 299 0.30 11.92 12.43
N ARG A 300 -0.02 11.77 11.14
CA ARG A 300 -1.34 11.35 10.70
C ARG A 300 -1.71 9.96 11.21
N HIS A 301 -0.80 9.00 11.12
CA HIS A 301 -1.00 7.65 11.64
C HIS A 301 -1.14 7.63 13.16
N ALA A 302 -0.36 8.45 13.89
CA ALA A 302 -0.45 8.55 15.34
C ALA A 302 -1.82 9.10 15.77
N LEU A 303 -2.31 10.15 15.10
CA LEU A 303 -3.62 10.72 15.34
C LEU A 303 -4.75 9.72 15.03
N ARG A 304 -4.65 8.97 13.93
CA ARG A 304 -5.61 7.90 13.61
C ARG A 304 -5.63 6.81 14.66
N SER A 305 -4.46 6.41 15.14
CA SER A 305 -4.35 5.41 16.20
C SER A 305 -5.03 5.86 17.49
N LEU A 306 -4.97 7.16 17.82
CA LEU A 306 -5.67 7.73 18.98
C LEU A 306 -7.21 7.63 18.88
N ASP A 307 -7.77 7.54 17.67
CA ASP A 307 -9.20 7.29 17.44
C ASP A 307 -9.59 5.82 17.74
N THR A 308 -8.61 4.91 17.74
CA THR A 308 -8.76 3.48 18.01
C THR A 308 -7.97 3.05 19.25
N ASP A 309 -8.12 3.78 20.36
CA ASP A 309 -7.51 3.48 21.66
C ASP A 309 -5.97 3.32 21.68
N ALA A 310 -5.28 3.98 20.75
CA ALA A 310 -3.83 3.92 20.59
C ALA A 310 -3.29 2.49 20.43
N GLN A 311 -4.06 1.59 19.80
CA GLN A 311 -3.62 0.21 19.58
C GLN A 311 -2.65 0.06 18.41
N ASN A 312 -2.75 0.94 17.43
CA ASN A 312 -1.91 0.92 16.25
C ASN A 312 -0.59 1.67 16.51
N ILE A 313 0.54 1.07 16.13
CA ILE A 313 1.87 1.63 16.37
C ILE A 313 2.65 1.90 15.08
N GLU A 314 2.01 1.76 13.91
CA GLU A 314 2.69 1.92 12.62
C GLU A 314 3.21 3.34 12.37
N SER A 315 2.67 4.35 13.08
CA SER A 315 3.23 5.71 13.08
C SER A 315 4.72 5.74 13.44
N LEU A 316 5.21 4.74 14.18
CA LEU A 316 6.61 4.64 14.56
C LEU A 316 7.53 4.25 13.42
N LEU A 317 7.03 3.61 12.37
CA LEU A 317 7.83 3.30 11.19
C LEU A 317 8.26 4.59 10.48
N SER A 318 7.30 5.48 10.19
CA SER A 318 7.58 6.79 9.62
C SER A 318 8.31 7.72 10.60
N ALA A 319 8.00 7.65 11.90
CA ALA A 319 8.71 8.44 12.91
C ALA A 319 10.19 8.04 13.01
N ARG A 320 10.51 6.75 12.90
CA ARG A 320 11.88 6.25 12.86
C ARG A 320 12.66 6.83 11.68
N ASN A 321 12.04 6.90 10.50
CA ASN A 321 12.65 7.47 9.32
C ASN A 321 12.89 8.98 9.51
N ALA A 322 11.86 9.73 9.91
CA ALA A 322 11.97 11.17 10.13
C ALA A 322 13.02 11.51 11.20
N LEU A 323 12.97 10.82 12.34
CA LEU A 323 13.83 11.08 13.49
C LEU A 323 15.14 10.29 13.46
N HIS A 324 15.59 9.80 12.30
CA HIS A 324 16.70 8.85 12.16
C HIS A 324 17.90 9.17 13.07
N SER A 325 18.36 10.42 13.08
CA SER A 325 19.54 10.87 13.86
C SER A 325 19.35 10.82 15.39
N ILE A 326 18.10 10.82 15.87
CA ILE A 326 17.75 10.78 17.30
C ILE A 326 16.82 9.61 17.66
N TRP A 327 16.67 8.64 16.76
CA TRP A 327 15.79 7.48 16.95
C TRP A 327 16.18 6.68 18.19
N ALA A 328 17.47 6.52 18.45
CA ALA A 328 17.97 5.82 19.64
C ALA A 328 17.43 6.43 20.94
N THR A 329 17.38 7.76 21.04
CA THR A 329 16.81 8.45 22.21
C THR A 329 15.31 8.21 22.35
N LEU A 330 14.55 8.28 21.25
CA LEU A 330 13.11 7.97 21.29
C LEU A 330 12.85 6.51 21.66
N ARG A 331 13.68 5.57 21.18
CA ARG A 331 13.60 4.15 21.54
C ARG A 331 13.80 3.95 23.05
N GLU A 332 14.81 4.60 23.65
CA GLU A 332 15.03 4.54 25.09
C GLU A 332 13.85 5.12 25.88
N GLU A 333 13.29 6.26 25.42
CA GLU A 333 12.08 6.84 26.03
C GLU A 333 10.90 5.86 26.00
N ILE A 334 10.68 5.19 24.86
CA ILE A 334 9.61 4.19 24.72
C ILE A 334 9.84 3.01 25.70
N MET A 335 11.06 2.49 25.77
CA MET A 335 11.39 1.38 26.67
C MET A 335 11.27 1.77 28.15
N SER A 336 11.36 3.07 28.47
CA SER A 336 11.16 3.59 29.83
C SER A 336 9.68 3.75 30.21
N LEU A 337 8.74 3.58 29.27
CA LEU A 337 7.32 3.71 29.56
C LEU A 337 6.86 2.62 30.53
N PRO A 338 5.97 2.94 31.51
CA PRO A 338 5.41 1.94 32.40
C PRO A 338 4.66 0.87 31.60
N SER A 339 5.01 -0.40 31.85
CA SER A 339 4.32 -1.56 31.31
C SER A 339 3.48 -2.22 32.41
N ASP A 340 2.31 -2.73 32.05
CA ASP A 340 1.39 -3.36 33.01
C ASP A 340 1.71 -4.87 33.24
N TYR A 341 2.94 -5.31 32.95
CA TYR A 341 3.37 -6.71 33.08
C TYR A 341 3.99 -7.03 34.44
#